data_AF-A0A1B0C8B3-F1
#
_entry.id   AF-A0A1B0C8B3-F1
#
_cell.length_a   1.000
_cell.length_b   1.000
_cell.length_c   1.000
_cell.angle_alpha   90.00
_cell.angle_beta   90.00
_cell.angle_gamma   90.00
#
_symmetry.space_group_name_H-M   'P 1'
#
loop_
_entity.id
_entity.type
_entity.pdbx_description
1 polymer ?
#
loop_
_entity_poly.entity_id
_entity_poly.type
_entity_poly.pdbx_seq_one_letter_code
_entity_poly.pdbx_strand_id
1 'polypeptide(L)'
;MCVSAFLDGRGSFNKSHKYCPILEETSNIECVIGVDRLDCVRRIHKGSAHFGVFSAEDLIAARWAGVEVLITNEMRFNKEHFEYEIVAVVDNEAGINTPHDLRGSKFCHPGHGLHNHWTEVLANYFESMLVARQCDEDLSLAESRIKASSKFFGPSCKAGPWVPDPIEDRILSKLRAHFANLGVFSHPTCMLFTHQTAHLSTNTI
;
A
#
# COMPACT_ATOMS: atom_id res chain seq x y z
N MET A 1 -34.31 -8.35 7.01
CA MET A 1 -33.15 -9.21 7.34
C MET A 1 -32.00 -8.74 6.48
N CYS A 2 -30.91 -8.27 7.08
CA CYS A 2 -29.72 -7.84 6.35
C CYS A 2 -28.76 -9.03 6.24
N VAL A 3 -28.00 -9.13 5.15
CA VAL A 3 -27.11 -10.28 4.90
C VAL A 3 -25.73 -9.73 4.71
N SER A 4 -24.79 -10.12 5.56
CA SER A 4 -23.42 -9.62 5.55
C SER A 4 -22.49 -10.71 5.02
N ALA A 5 -21.65 -10.34 4.04
CA ALA A 5 -20.61 -11.20 3.52
C ALA A 5 -19.38 -11.11 4.42
N PHE A 6 -19.04 -12.22 5.09
CA PHE A 6 -17.84 -12.34 5.92
C PHE A 6 -16.79 -13.22 5.25
N LEU A 7 -15.54 -12.89 5.55
CA LEU A 7 -14.40 -13.68 5.13
C LEU A 7 -14.19 -14.84 6.07
N ASP A 8 -14.09 -16.03 5.53
CA ASP A 8 -13.53 -17.15 6.27
C ASP A 8 -12.22 -17.59 5.60
N GLY A 9 -11.15 -16.90 5.99
CA GLY A 9 -9.80 -17.18 5.50
C GLY A 9 -9.17 -18.39 6.21
N ARG A 10 -8.08 -18.92 5.65
CA ARG A 10 -7.28 -19.96 6.33
C ARG A 10 -6.46 -19.36 7.49
N GLY A 11 -6.24 -20.15 8.54
CA GLY A 11 -5.37 -19.77 9.66
C GLY A 11 -6.00 -18.78 10.65
N SER A 12 -5.26 -17.74 11.04
CA SER A 12 -5.68 -16.72 12.03
C SER A 12 -6.88 -15.86 11.61
N PHE A 13 -7.32 -15.98 10.35
CA PHE A 13 -8.47 -15.28 9.77
C PHE A 13 -9.78 -16.07 9.85
N ASN A 14 -9.78 -17.32 10.34
CA ASN A 14 -11.02 -18.04 10.64
C ASN A 14 -11.60 -17.54 11.98
N LYS A 15 -12.32 -16.42 11.89
CA LYS A 15 -13.02 -15.79 13.02
C LYS A 15 -14.54 -15.85 12.85
N SER A 16 -15.01 -16.22 11.65
CA SER A 16 -16.42 -16.25 11.31
C SER A 16 -17.20 -17.20 12.20
N HIS A 17 -16.68 -18.40 12.48
CA HIS A 17 -17.31 -19.34 13.42
C HIS A 17 -17.53 -18.78 14.83
N LYS A 18 -16.71 -17.82 15.27
CA LYS A 18 -16.80 -17.23 16.60
C LYS A 18 -17.77 -16.04 16.63
N TYR A 19 -17.74 -15.17 15.64
CA TYR A 19 -18.48 -13.91 15.68
C TYR A 19 -19.83 -13.96 14.96
N CYS A 20 -20.02 -14.84 13.96
CA CYS A 20 -21.29 -14.94 13.24
C CYS A 20 -22.46 -15.39 14.11
N PRO A 21 -22.33 -16.44 14.95
CA PRO A 21 -23.43 -16.84 15.84
C PRO A 21 -23.85 -15.71 16.78
N ILE A 22 -22.89 -14.93 17.28
CA ILE A 22 -23.14 -13.77 18.15
C ILE A 22 -23.90 -12.70 17.38
N LEU A 23 -23.50 -12.39 16.15
CA LEU A 23 -24.17 -11.37 15.33
C LEU A 23 -25.58 -11.80 14.93
N GLU A 24 -25.78 -13.07 14.58
CA GLU A 24 -27.09 -13.63 14.23
C GLU A 24 -28.05 -13.66 15.42
N GLU A 25 -27.54 -13.87 16.65
CA GLU A 25 -28.34 -13.85 17.87
C GLU A 25 -28.64 -12.42 18.35
N THR A 26 -27.69 -11.51 18.24
CA THR A 26 -27.79 -10.15 18.83
C THR A 26 -28.30 -9.08 17.86
N SER A 27 -28.44 -9.39 16.57
CA SER A 27 -28.84 -8.44 15.54
C SER A 27 -29.65 -9.10 14.41
N ASN A 28 -30.26 -8.29 13.54
CA ASN A 28 -31.01 -8.79 12.38
C ASN A 28 -30.09 -8.98 11.15
N ILE A 29 -28.96 -9.65 11.36
CA ILE A 29 -27.92 -9.91 10.36
C ILE A 29 -27.77 -11.41 10.18
N GLU A 30 -27.80 -11.88 8.94
CA GLU A 30 -27.41 -13.25 8.55
C GLU A 30 -25.98 -13.24 8.00
N CYS A 31 -25.18 -14.23 8.38
CA CYS A 31 -23.82 -14.38 7.87
C CYS A 31 -23.76 -15.23 6.60
N VAL A 32 -23.24 -14.66 5.51
CA VAL A 32 -22.82 -15.42 4.33
C VAL A 32 -21.31 -15.49 4.27
N ILE A 33 -20.79 -16.71 4.23
CA ILE A 33 -19.35 -16.96 4.24
C ILE A 33 -18.79 -17.00 2.82
N GLY A 34 -17.82 -16.12 2.55
CA GLY A 34 -17.02 -16.11 1.34
C GLY A 34 -15.62 -16.70 1.57
N VAL A 35 -15.04 -17.27 0.50
CA VAL A 35 -13.69 -17.86 0.53
C VAL A 35 -12.61 -16.78 0.62
N ASP A 36 -12.86 -15.62 0.00
CA ASP A 36 -11.99 -14.45 0.01
C ASP A 36 -12.81 -13.16 -0.22
N ARG A 37 -12.13 -12.01 -0.20
CA ARG A 37 -12.75 -10.68 -0.32
C ARG A 37 -13.42 -10.46 -1.66
N LEU A 38 -12.87 -11.03 -2.72
CA LEU A 38 -13.46 -10.93 -4.06
C LEU A 38 -14.67 -11.85 -4.20
N ASP A 39 -14.71 -13.01 -3.53
CA ASP A 39 -15.92 -13.83 -3.42
C ASP A 39 -17.04 -13.07 -2.69
N CYS A 40 -16.73 -12.40 -1.58
CA CYS A 40 -17.68 -11.53 -0.88
C CYS A 40 -18.22 -10.42 -1.80
N VAL A 41 -17.36 -9.72 -2.56
CA VAL A 41 -17.78 -8.72 -3.55
C VAL A 41 -18.71 -9.34 -4.61
N ARG A 42 -18.36 -10.52 -5.15
CA ARG A 42 -19.18 -11.22 -6.15
C ARG A 42 -20.55 -11.62 -5.60
N ARG A 43 -20.63 -12.04 -4.34
CA ARG A 43 -21.90 -12.38 -3.67
C ARG A 43 -22.80 -11.16 -3.51
N ILE A 44 -22.23 -10.02 -3.13
CA ILE A 44 -22.96 -8.75 -3.09
C ILE A 44 -23.49 -8.39 -4.47
N HIS A 45 -22.63 -8.47 -5.50
CA HIS A 45 -23.03 -8.19 -6.88
C HIS A 45 -24.17 -9.09 -7.38
N LYS A 46 -24.15 -10.37 -7.00
CA LYS A 46 -25.20 -11.35 -7.35
C LYS A 46 -26.46 -11.24 -6.48
N GLY A 47 -26.46 -10.37 -5.47
CA GLY A 47 -27.57 -10.21 -4.51
C GLY A 47 -27.68 -11.35 -3.48
N SER A 48 -26.67 -12.22 -3.35
CA SER A 48 -26.63 -13.25 -2.31
C SER A 48 -26.02 -12.76 -0.99
N ALA A 49 -25.55 -11.52 -0.96
CA ALA A 49 -25.23 -10.76 0.24
C ALA A 49 -25.60 -9.28 0.02
N HIS A 50 -25.79 -8.51 1.09
CA HIS A 50 -26.20 -7.10 1.02
C HIS A 50 -25.04 -6.14 1.27
N PHE A 51 -24.12 -6.45 2.18
CA PHE A 51 -22.96 -5.61 2.48
C PHE A 51 -21.77 -6.45 2.96
N GLY A 52 -20.58 -5.85 3.05
CA GLY A 52 -19.36 -6.46 3.55
C GLY A 52 -18.32 -5.40 3.87
N VAL A 53 -17.22 -5.82 4.52
CA VAL A 53 -16.13 -4.91 4.91
C VAL A 53 -14.95 -5.09 3.96
N PHE A 54 -14.63 -4.03 3.21
CA PHE A 54 -13.64 -4.02 2.13
C PHE A 54 -12.51 -3.01 2.40
N SER A 55 -11.32 -3.27 1.86
CA SER A 55 -10.20 -2.35 1.87
C SER A 55 -10.22 -1.55 0.57
N ALA A 56 -9.41 -0.50 0.48
CA ALA A 56 -9.33 0.31 -0.75
C ALA A 56 -8.94 -0.55 -1.97
N GLU A 57 -8.04 -1.52 -1.78
CA GLU A 57 -7.58 -2.42 -2.84
C GLU A 57 -8.70 -3.33 -3.36
N ASP A 58 -9.55 -3.87 -2.48
CA ASP A 58 -10.69 -4.70 -2.91
C ASP A 58 -11.67 -3.90 -3.76
N LEU A 59 -11.92 -2.64 -3.39
CA LEU A 59 -12.87 -1.76 -4.10
C LEU A 59 -12.34 -1.37 -5.48
N ILE A 60 -11.02 -1.13 -5.61
CA ILE A 60 -10.38 -0.93 -6.91
C ILE A 60 -10.50 -2.20 -7.77
N ALA A 61 -10.23 -3.38 -7.19
CA ALA A 61 -10.36 -4.65 -7.88
C ALA A 61 -11.81 -4.92 -8.33
N ALA A 62 -12.79 -4.62 -7.47
CA ALA A 62 -14.22 -4.72 -7.79
C ALA A 62 -14.58 -3.86 -9.01
N ARG A 63 -14.13 -2.60 -9.01
CA ARG A 63 -14.35 -1.67 -10.12
C ARG A 63 -13.74 -2.17 -11.43
N TRP A 64 -12.51 -2.70 -11.40
CA TRP A 64 -11.87 -3.29 -12.59
C TRP A 64 -12.60 -4.54 -13.09
N ALA A 65 -13.24 -5.29 -12.20
CA ALA A 65 -14.09 -6.42 -12.55
C ALA A 65 -15.50 -6.01 -13.04
N GLY A 66 -15.79 -4.71 -13.16
CA GLY A 66 -17.10 -4.19 -13.57
C GLY A 66 -18.17 -4.33 -12.49
N VAL A 67 -17.78 -4.55 -11.23
CA VAL A 67 -18.70 -4.61 -10.09
C VAL A 67 -18.75 -3.24 -9.43
N GLU A 68 -19.91 -2.60 -9.49
CA GLU A 68 -20.17 -1.37 -8.74
C GLU A 68 -20.58 -1.71 -7.30
N VAL A 69 -19.83 -1.17 -6.35
CA VAL A 69 -20.11 -1.30 -4.91
C VAL A 69 -20.37 0.10 -4.36
N LEU A 70 -21.50 0.26 -3.66
CA LEU A 70 -21.80 1.50 -2.95
C LEU A 70 -21.06 1.52 -1.60
N ILE A 71 -20.22 2.53 -1.40
CA ILE A 71 -19.56 2.75 -0.11
C ILE A 71 -20.52 3.55 0.79
N THR A 72 -21.04 2.93 1.84
CA THR A 72 -22.00 3.57 2.76
C THR A 72 -21.35 4.05 4.05
N ASN A 73 -20.26 3.43 4.48
CA ASN A 73 -19.62 3.65 5.76
C ASN A 73 -18.11 3.41 5.65
N GLU A 74 -17.35 4.09 6.51
CA GLU A 74 -15.91 3.90 6.63
C GLU A 74 -15.55 3.60 8.09
N MET A 75 -14.64 2.64 8.29
CA MET A 75 -14.07 2.36 9.61
C MET A 75 -12.87 3.29 9.82
N ARG A 76 -13.01 4.23 10.75
CA ARG A 76 -11.98 5.25 11.02
C ARG A 76 -11.39 5.07 12.42
N PHE A 77 -10.07 5.22 12.52
CA PHE A 77 -9.34 5.22 13.79
C PHE A 77 -9.02 6.63 14.30
N ASN A 78 -9.16 7.64 13.45
CA ASN A 78 -8.94 9.05 13.77
C ASN A 78 -10.01 9.91 13.06
N LYS A 79 -9.97 11.24 13.28
CA LYS A 79 -10.90 12.19 12.67
C LYS A 79 -10.41 12.77 11.34
N GLU A 80 -9.24 12.34 10.86
CA GLU A 80 -8.68 12.83 9.60
C GLU A 80 -9.48 12.31 8.41
N HIS A 81 -9.40 13.04 7.28
CA HIS A 81 -10.12 12.69 6.07
C HIS A 81 -9.67 11.35 5.47
N PHE A 82 -8.36 11.05 5.52
CA PHE A 82 -7.76 9.81 5.04
C PHE A 82 -7.08 9.07 6.18
N GLU A 83 -7.00 7.73 6.08
CA GLU A 83 -6.28 6.92 7.08
C GLU A 83 -4.78 7.25 7.07
N TYR A 84 -4.22 7.52 5.88
CA TYR A 84 -2.83 7.91 5.67
C TYR A 84 -2.71 8.98 4.60
N GLU A 85 -1.71 9.84 4.75
CA GLU A 85 -1.27 10.79 3.73
C GLU A 85 0.21 10.51 3.40
N ILE A 86 0.52 10.39 2.11
CA ILE A 86 1.90 10.22 1.65
C ILE A 86 2.46 11.59 1.31
N VAL A 87 3.49 11.99 2.03
CA VAL A 87 4.17 13.28 1.84
C VAL A 87 5.63 13.09 1.46
N ALA A 88 6.16 14.02 0.66
CA ALA A 88 7.58 14.14 0.39
C ALA A 88 8.15 15.27 1.24
N VAL A 89 9.10 14.95 2.11
CA VAL A 89 9.78 15.95 2.94
C VAL A 89 11.10 16.31 2.28
N VAL A 90 11.29 17.61 2.03
CA VAL A 90 12.50 18.18 1.44
C VAL A 90 13.08 19.24 2.35
N ASP A 91 14.38 19.50 2.20
CA ASP A 91 15.03 20.60 2.90
C ASP A 91 14.59 21.94 2.28
N ASN A 92 14.31 22.94 3.11
CA ASN A 92 13.86 24.27 2.66
C ASN A 92 14.90 24.97 1.78
N GLU A 93 16.18 24.67 1.96
CA GLU A 93 17.30 25.27 1.22
C GLU A 93 17.65 24.48 -0.05
N ALA A 94 16.99 23.34 -0.30
CA ALA A 94 17.26 22.49 -1.46
C ALA A 94 16.77 23.09 -2.80
N GLY A 95 15.98 24.16 -2.77
CA GLY A 95 15.44 24.81 -3.98
C GLY A 95 14.44 23.94 -4.76
N ILE A 96 13.84 22.93 -4.11
CA ILE A 96 12.84 22.04 -4.70
C ILE A 96 11.47 22.69 -4.55
N ASN A 97 10.88 23.12 -5.65
CA ASN A 97 9.55 23.75 -5.67
C ASN A 97 8.52 22.90 -6.42
N THR A 98 9.00 21.99 -7.27
CA THR A 98 8.16 21.10 -8.08
C THR A 98 8.67 19.66 -8.01
N PRO A 99 7.81 18.68 -8.29
CA PRO A 99 8.23 17.27 -8.41
C PRO A 99 9.35 17.03 -9.45
N HIS A 100 9.50 17.90 -10.44
CA HIS A 100 10.54 17.78 -11.45
C HIS A 100 11.93 18.15 -10.93
N ASP A 101 12.02 19.02 -9.91
CA ASP A 101 13.27 19.46 -9.30
C ASP A 101 13.95 18.34 -8.48
N LEU A 102 13.23 17.25 -8.21
CA LEU A 102 13.75 16.04 -7.55
C LEU A 102 14.71 15.24 -8.44
N ARG A 103 14.81 15.56 -9.73
CA ARG A 103 15.74 14.86 -10.63
C ARG A 103 17.18 15.07 -10.18
N GLY A 104 17.89 13.97 -9.93
CA GLY A 104 19.27 13.98 -9.45
C GLY A 104 19.42 14.27 -7.95
N SER A 105 18.33 14.52 -7.23
CA SER A 105 18.37 14.73 -5.78
C SER A 105 18.70 13.43 -5.05
N LYS A 106 19.13 13.55 -3.79
CA LYS A 106 19.22 12.38 -2.91
C LYS A 106 17.82 11.92 -2.54
N PHE A 107 17.62 10.60 -2.43
CA PHE A 107 16.30 10.03 -2.15
C PHE A 107 16.35 8.99 -1.04
N CYS A 108 15.55 9.19 0.02
CA CYS A 108 15.41 8.27 1.13
C CYS A 108 14.01 7.65 1.09
N HIS A 109 13.94 6.36 0.84
CA HIS A 109 12.70 5.62 0.71
C HIS A 109 12.49 4.65 1.88
N PRO A 110 11.32 4.66 2.55
CA PRO A 110 11.02 3.81 3.71
C PRO A 110 11.07 2.31 3.44
N GLY A 111 11.01 1.90 2.17
CA GLY A 111 11.12 0.50 1.78
C GLY A 111 9.80 -0.24 1.75
N HIS A 112 9.88 -1.56 1.52
CA HIS A 112 8.78 -2.50 1.66
C HIS A 112 8.97 -3.24 2.99
N GLY A 113 7.96 -3.26 3.86
CA GLY A 113 8.04 -4.02 5.13
C GLY A 113 8.21 -3.21 6.41
N LEU A 114 7.82 -1.94 6.42
CA LEU A 114 7.52 -1.29 7.69
C LEU A 114 6.32 -1.97 8.35
N HIS A 115 6.39 -2.17 9.66
CA HIS A 115 5.24 -2.66 10.43
C HIS A 115 4.15 -1.57 10.44
N ASN A 116 2.88 -2.00 10.45
CA ASN A 116 1.67 -1.16 10.37
C ASN A 116 1.42 -0.58 8.96
N HIS A 117 0.26 -0.88 8.37
CA HIS A 117 -0.45 -0.26 7.22
C HIS A 117 0.33 0.25 5.98
N TRP A 118 1.65 0.25 5.96
CA TRP A 118 2.52 0.66 4.87
C TRP A 118 2.69 -0.49 3.88
N THR A 119 1.76 -0.57 2.93
CA THR A 119 1.74 -1.62 1.91
C THR A 119 2.75 -1.37 0.80
N GLU A 120 3.08 -2.40 0.03
CA GLU A 120 3.88 -2.25 -1.20
C GLU A 120 3.25 -1.21 -2.16
N VAL A 121 1.92 -1.15 -2.22
CA VAL A 121 1.19 -0.19 -3.07
C VAL A 121 1.51 1.24 -2.63
N LEU A 122 1.41 1.53 -1.33
CA LEU A 122 1.73 2.86 -0.78
C LEU A 122 3.22 3.17 -0.96
N ALA A 123 4.09 2.20 -0.72
CA ALA A 123 5.52 2.34 -0.91
C ALA A 123 5.88 2.69 -2.36
N ASN A 124 5.24 2.04 -3.34
CA ASN A 124 5.53 2.28 -4.75
C ASN A 124 4.79 3.50 -5.33
N TYR A 125 3.83 4.07 -4.62
CA TYR A 125 2.95 5.14 -5.13
C TYR A 125 3.75 6.38 -5.55
N PHE A 126 4.60 6.89 -4.66
CA PHE A 126 5.39 8.09 -4.93
C PHE A 126 6.34 7.91 -6.11
N GLU A 127 7.11 6.81 -6.12
CA GLU A 127 8.01 6.49 -7.23
C GLU A 127 7.23 6.40 -8.56
N SER A 128 6.04 5.79 -8.56
CA SER A 128 5.19 5.64 -9.75
C SER A 128 4.62 6.96 -10.29
N MET A 129 4.50 7.99 -9.45
CA MET A 129 4.02 9.31 -9.84
C MET A 129 5.13 10.19 -10.45
N LEU A 130 6.38 9.97 -10.05
CA LEU A 130 7.53 10.77 -10.51
C LEU A 130 8.28 10.14 -11.67
N VAL A 131 8.45 8.82 -11.60
CA VAL A 131 9.32 8.08 -12.48
C VAL A 131 8.48 7.45 -13.58
N ALA A 132 8.74 7.84 -14.82
CA ALA A 132 8.07 7.25 -15.97
C ALA A 132 8.33 5.74 -16.02
N ARG A 133 7.25 4.97 -16.21
CA ARG A 133 7.34 3.51 -16.38
C ARG A 133 8.14 3.22 -17.65
N GLN A 134 9.21 2.43 -17.52
CA GLN A 134 9.94 1.87 -18.66
C GLN A 134 9.52 0.42 -18.83
N CYS A 135 9.15 0.04 -20.04
CA CYS A 135 8.87 -1.36 -20.40
C CYS A 135 10.10 -1.87 -21.15
N ASP A 136 10.98 -2.55 -20.43
CA ASP A 136 12.18 -3.17 -20.95
C ASP A 136 11.94 -4.69 -20.90
N GLU A 137 11.88 -5.35 -22.06
CA GLU A 137 11.49 -6.77 -22.15
C GLU A 137 12.50 -7.70 -21.48
N ASP A 138 13.74 -7.25 -21.33
CA ASP A 138 14.82 -8.01 -20.70
C ASP A 138 14.81 -7.91 -19.17
N LEU A 139 13.94 -7.06 -18.60
CA LEU A 139 13.90 -6.80 -17.16
C LEU A 139 12.55 -7.17 -16.53
N SER A 140 12.61 -7.66 -15.30
CA SER A 140 11.42 -7.81 -14.48
C SER A 140 10.78 -6.44 -14.18
N LEU A 141 9.51 -6.44 -13.79
CA LEU A 141 8.82 -5.21 -13.37
C LEU A 141 9.53 -4.54 -12.18
N ALA A 142 10.06 -5.34 -11.26
CA ALA A 142 10.81 -4.83 -10.12
C ALA A 142 12.14 -4.20 -10.57
N GLU A 143 12.89 -4.90 -11.43
CA GLU A 143 14.15 -4.41 -12.00
C GLU A 143 13.96 -3.12 -12.78
N SER A 144 12.95 -3.05 -13.64
CA SER A 144 12.66 -1.86 -14.43
C SER A 144 12.29 -0.67 -13.54
N ARG A 145 11.48 -0.88 -12.49
CA ARG A 145 11.17 0.16 -11.50
C ARG A 145 12.43 0.66 -10.80
N ILE A 146 13.26 -0.24 -10.28
CA ILE A 146 14.51 0.10 -9.60
C ILE A 146 15.45 0.87 -10.54
N LYS A 147 15.62 0.40 -11.79
CA LYS A 147 16.41 1.06 -12.84
C LYS A 147 15.90 2.45 -13.17
N ALA A 148 14.59 2.62 -13.26
CA ALA A 148 13.99 3.91 -13.57
C ALA A 148 14.20 4.89 -12.41
N SER A 149 13.99 4.44 -11.15
CA SER A 149 14.26 5.24 -9.95
C SER A 149 15.74 5.61 -9.82
N SER A 150 16.66 4.69 -10.11
CA SER A 150 18.10 4.94 -10.05
C SER A 150 18.59 5.94 -11.10
N LYS A 151 17.89 6.05 -12.24
CA LYS A 151 18.17 7.03 -13.29
C LYS A 151 17.56 8.40 -12.99
N PHE A 152 16.47 8.44 -12.23
CA PHE A 152 15.79 9.67 -11.88
C PHE A 152 16.48 10.38 -10.71
N PHE A 153 16.81 9.65 -9.65
CA PHE A 153 17.46 10.18 -8.45
C PHE A 153 18.98 10.05 -8.49
N GLY A 154 19.66 10.89 -7.71
CA GLY A 154 21.07 10.76 -7.37
C GLY A 154 21.31 9.69 -6.29
N PRO A 155 22.29 9.86 -5.41
CA PRO A 155 22.54 8.92 -4.31
C PRO A 155 21.32 8.74 -3.41
N SER A 156 20.90 7.51 -3.22
CA SER A 156 19.59 7.12 -2.73
C SER A 156 19.68 5.90 -1.81
N CYS A 157 18.71 5.77 -0.91
CA CYS A 157 18.61 4.68 0.04
C CYS A 157 17.18 4.15 0.07
N LYS A 158 16.99 2.85 -0.17
CA LYS A 158 15.70 2.16 0.00
C LYS A 158 15.84 1.10 1.07
N ALA A 159 15.14 1.29 2.19
CA ALA A 159 15.21 0.36 3.32
C ALA A 159 14.51 -0.97 3.04
N GLY A 160 14.86 -2.00 3.81
CA GLY A 160 14.23 -3.33 3.71
C GLY A 160 14.49 -4.08 2.39
N PRO A 161 13.78 -5.19 2.17
CA PRO A 161 13.78 -5.88 0.88
C PRO A 161 13.13 -4.99 -0.20
N TRP A 162 13.61 -5.12 -1.43
CA TRP A 162 13.09 -4.42 -2.61
C TRP A 162 11.91 -5.14 -3.25
N VAL A 163 11.79 -6.44 -3.00
CA VAL A 163 10.66 -7.29 -3.43
C VAL A 163 10.29 -8.27 -2.32
N PRO A 164 9.04 -8.75 -2.26
CA PRO A 164 8.61 -9.72 -1.25
C PRO A 164 9.31 -11.08 -1.35
N ASP A 165 9.68 -11.53 -2.55
CA ASP A 165 10.34 -12.83 -2.75
C ASP A 165 11.81 -12.76 -2.29
N PRO A 166 12.24 -13.56 -1.30
CA PRO A 166 13.59 -13.46 -0.76
C PRO A 166 14.70 -13.87 -1.73
N ILE A 167 14.40 -14.71 -2.73
CA ILE A 167 15.37 -15.19 -3.71
C ILE A 167 15.61 -14.09 -4.75
N GLU A 168 14.53 -13.53 -5.28
CA GLU A 168 14.56 -12.38 -6.19
C GLU A 168 15.19 -11.18 -5.52
N ASP A 169 14.82 -10.87 -4.27
CA ASP A 169 15.43 -9.77 -3.50
C ASP A 169 16.94 -9.95 -3.37
N ARG A 170 17.40 -11.18 -3.12
CA ARG A 170 18.83 -11.49 -3.05
C ARG A 170 19.53 -11.31 -4.40
N ILE A 171 18.87 -11.62 -5.51
CA ILE A 171 19.41 -11.42 -6.87
C ILE A 171 19.51 -9.93 -7.16
N LEU A 172 18.42 -9.17 -6.95
CA LEU A 172 18.37 -7.72 -7.12
C LEU A 172 19.39 -7.00 -6.24
N SER A 173 19.53 -7.48 -5.01
CA SER A 173 20.51 -7.00 -4.05
C SER A 173 21.96 -7.23 -4.48
N LYS A 174 22.25 -8.24 -5.31
CA LYS A 174 23.58 -8.44 -5.90
C LYS A 174 23.80 -7.58 -7.14
N LEU A 175 22.73 -7.28 -7.88
CA LEU A 175 22.74 -6.32 -9.00
C LEU A 175 22.87 -4.86 -8.55
N ARG A 176 22.93 -4.58 -7.23
CA ARG A 176 23.19 -3.25 -6.63
C ARG A 176 24.38 -2.50 -7.25
N ALA A 177 25.39 -3.21 -7.77
CA ALA A 177 26.52 -2.58 -8.46
C ALA A 177 26.11 -1.87 -9.77
N HIS A 178 25.04 -2.32 -10.45
CA HIS A 178 24.48 -1.64 -11.63
C HIS A 178 23.62 -0.41 -11.26
N PHE A 179 23.07 -0.39 -10.06
CA PHE A 179 22.30 0.72 -9.52
C PHE A 179 23.09 1.41 -8.41
N ALA A 180 24.36 1.77 -8.67
CA ALA A 180 25.29 2.29 -7.66
C ALA A 180 24.76 3.48 -6.84
N ASN A 181 23.75 4.18 -7.38
CA ASN A 181 23.05 5.26 -6.71
C ASN A 181 21.95 4.80 -5.73
N LEU A 182 21.40 3.58 -5.81
CA LEU A 182 20.41 3.04 -4.87
C LEU A 182 21.07 2.04 -3.92
N GLY A 183 21.51 2.52 -2.77
CA GLY A 183 22.01 1.67 -1.68
C GLY A 183 20.88 1.05 -0.85
N VAL A 184 21.16 -0.08 -0.21
CA VAL A 184 20.38 -0.61 0.92
C VAL A 184 21.23 -0.45 2.16
N PHE A 185 20.76 0.31 3.15
CA PHE A 185 21.50 0.49 4.39
C PHE A 185 20.94 -0.32 5.54
N SER A 186 21.85 -1.03 6.20
CA SER A 186 21.74 -1.54 7.57
C SER A 186 22.44 -0.61 8.57
N HIS A 187 22.58 0.71 8.28
CA HIS A 187 23.22 1.69 9.18
C HIS A 187 22.24 2.70 9.80
N PRO A 188 22.57 3.24 11.00
CA PRO A 188 21.68 4.07 11.81
C PRO A 188 21.53 5.54 11.37
N THR A 189 22.23 6.00 10.35
CA THR A 189 22.25 7.42 9.92
C THR A 189 21.14 7.81 8.94
N CYS A 190 20.36 6.85 8.43
CA CYS A 190 19.09 7.12 7.77
C CYS A 190 17.96 6.73 8.73
N MET A 191 17.74 7.57 9.75
CA MET A 191 16.53 7.45 10.55
C MET A 191 15.33 7.71 9.63
N LEU A 192 14.45 6.73 9.56
CA LEU A 192 13.06 6.94 9.17
C LEU A 192 12.49 8.06 10.04
N PHE A 193 12.16 9.20 9.43
CA PHE A 193 11.12 10.07 9.98
C PHE A 193 9.75 9.41 9.70
N THR A 194 9.52 8.22 10.23
CA THR A 194 8.15 7.82 10.54
C THR A 194 7.80 8.54 11.82
N HIS A 195 7.37 9.80 11.72
CA HIS A 195 6.64 10.40 12.84
C HIS A 195 5.28 9.72 12.91
N GLN A 196 5.26 8.55 13.58
CA GLN A 196 4.12 8.18 14.38
C GLN A 196 4.11 9.20 15.54
N THR A 197 3.49 10.36 15.34
CA THR A 197 2.85 11.18 16.40
C THR A 197 2.45 12.55 15.87
N ALA A 198 1.20 12.89 16.17
CA ALA A 198 0.68 14.23 16.45
C ALA A 198 0.77 15.28 15.33
N HIS A 199 -0.42 15.67 14.89
CA HIS A 199 -0.77 17.00 14.38
C HIS A 199 0.31 18.07 14.56
N LEU A 200 0.74 18.64 13.44
CA LEU A 200 0.99 20.07 13.34
C LEU A 200 0.36 20.55 12.04
N SER A 201 -0.85 21.08 12.19
CA SER A 201 -1.47 22.00 11.26
C SER A 201 -0.55 23.19 11.07
N THR A 202 -0.19 23.49 9.83
CA THR A 202 0.01 24.87 9.39
C THR A 202 -0.49 25.02 7.95
N ASN A 203 -1.71 25.52 7.85
CA ASN A 203 -2.27 26.40 6.82
C ASN A 203 -1.43 26.74 5.57
N THR A 204 -2.14 26.74 4.42
CA THR A 204 -1.91 27.52 3.17
C THR A 204 -0.65 27.15 2.38
N ILE A 205 -0.74 26.87 1.08
CA ILE A 205 -1.42 27.59 -0.01
C ILE A 205 -2.20 26.63 -0.91
#